data_AF-A0A5V9H9A9-F1
#
_entry.id   AF-A0A5V9H9A9-F1
#
_cell.length_a   1.000
_cell.length_b   1.000
_cell.length_c   1.000
_cell.angle_alpha   90.00
_cell.angle_beta   90.00
_cell.angle_gamma   90.00
#
_symmetry.space_group_name_H-M   'P 1'
#
loop_
_entity.id
_entity.type
_entity.pdbx_description
1 polymer ?
#
loop_
_entity_poly.entity_id
_entity_poly.type
_entity_poly.pdbx_seq_one_letter_code
_entity_poly.pdbx_strand_id
1 'polypeptide(L)'
;RLDPKNRDAALGYAEALTRSSDPEDNRRGGELLRQLVRSDHTDIRVLSLYAFSAFEQQRFGEAVAAWEMMLKLLPADDTRRAVIERSIRLAQEK
;
A
#
# COMPACT_ATOMS: atom_id res chain seq x y z
N ARG A 1 -1.22 4.43 -20.07
CA ARG A 1 -1.61 5.22 -18.88
C ARG A 1 -3.08 4.91 -18.61
N LEU A 2 -3.44 4.49 -17.39
CA LEU A 2 -4.84 4.22 -17.05
C LEU A 2 -5.62 5.55 -17.04
N ASP A 3 -6.85 5.52 -17.52
CA ASP A 3 -7.79 6.65 -17.42
C ASP A 3 -8.02 6.98 -15.93
N PRO A 4 -7.95 8.25 -15.48
CA PRO A 4 -8.18 8.62 -14.09
C PRO A 4 -9.47 8.05 -13.48
N LYS A 5 -10.56 8.03 -14.24
CA LYS A 5 -11.85 7.47 -13.78
C LYS A 5 -11.76 5.96 -13.55
N ASN A 6 -11.00 5.27 -14.40
CA ASN A 6 -10.73 3.84 -14.26
C ASN A 6 -9.77 3.57 -13.08
N ARG A 7 -8.80 4.46 -12.85
CA ARG A 7 -7.87 4.38 -11.71
C ARG A 7 -8.59 4.54 -10.38
N ASP A 8 -9.46 5.54 -10.22
CA ASP A 8 -10.21 5.75 -8.98
C ASP A 8 -11.18 4.59 -8.70
N ALA A 9 -11.85 4.08 -9.74
CA ALA A 9 -12.69 2.88 -9.62
C ALA A 9 -11.87 1.64 -9.21
N ALA A 10 -10.69 1.44 -9.82
CA ALA A 10 -9.79 0.35 -9.47
C ALA A 10 -9.27 0.48 -8.03
N LEU A 11 -8.97 1.69 -7.56
CA LEU A 11 -8.54 1.94 -6.19
C LEU A 11 -9.64 1.61 -5.18
N GLY A 12 -10.86 2.11 -5.41
CA GLY A 12 -12.00 1.82 -4.53
C GLY A 12 -12.33 0.32 -4.48
N TYR A 13 -12.25 -0.37 -5.63
CA TYR A 13 -12.46 -1.81 -5.69
C TYR A 13 -11.35 -2.58 -4.96
N ALA A 14 -10.09 -2.20 -5.14
CA ALA A 14 -8.97 -2.81 -4.44
C ALA A 14 -9.07 -2.62 -2.91
N GLU A 15 -9.45 -1.43 -2.45
CA GLU A 15 -9.65 -1.13 -1.04
C GLU A 15 -10.76 -2.01 -0.43
N ALA A 16 -11.90 -2.15 -1.12
CA ALA A 16 -12.99 -3.02 -0.69
C ALA A 16 -12.54 -4.48 -0.57
N LEU A 17 -11.83 -4.98 -1.57
CA LEU A 17 -11.29 -6.34 -1.59
C LEU A 17 -10.33 -6.59 -0.42
N THR A 18 -9.44 -5.65 -0.09
CA THR A 18 -8.49 -5.80 1.04
C THR A 18 -9.12 -5.78 2.43
N ARG A 19 -10.40 -5.39 2.54
CA ARG A 19 -11.16 -5.40 3.80
C ARG A 19 -12.13 -6.58 3.88
N SER A 20 -12.15 -7.43 2.85
CA SER A 20 -13.03 -8.60 2.81
C SER A 20 -12.61 -9.63 3.87
N SER A 21 -13.59 -10.39 4.36
CA SER A 21 -13.31 -11.57 5.19
C SER A 21 -12.78 -12.75 4.38
N ASP A 22 -12.87 -12.70 3.05
CA ASP A 22 -12.36 -13.73 2.15
C ASP A 22 -10.86 -13.52 1.88
N PRO A 23 -9.99 -14.49 2.19
CA PRO A 23 -8.56 -14.42 1.88
C PRO A 23 -8.24 -14.23 0.39
N GLU A 24 -9.06 -14.77 -0.53
CA GLU A 24 -8.83 -14.62 -1.97
C GLU A 24 -9.15 -13.19 -2.44
N ASP A 25 -10.17 -12.56 -1.86
CA ASP A 25 -10.43 -11.14 -2.09
C ASP A 25 -9.25 -10.31 -1.60
N ASN A 26 -8.72 -10.59 -0.41
CA ASN A 26 -7.58 -9.87 0.15
C ASN A 26 -6.35 -9.99 -0.76
N ARG A 27 -6.09 -11.18 -1.31
CA ARG A 27 -5.02 -11.42 -2.29
C ARG A 27 -5.24 -10.58 -3.54
N ARG A 28 -6.44 -10.63 -4.12
CA ARG A 28 -6.79 -9.91 -5.34
C ARG A 28 -6.73 -8.39 -5.17
N GLY A 29 -7.20 -7.87 -4.03
CA GLY A 29 -7.08 -6.47 -3.66
C GLY A 29 -5.63 -6.03 -3.57
N GLY A 30 -4.78 -6.83 -2.94
CA GLY A 30 -3.33 -6.57 -2.87
C GLY A 30 -2.65 -6.56 -4.24
N GLU A 31 -3.05 -7.44 -5.16
CA GLU A 31 -2.54 -7.45 -6.54
C GLU A 31 -2.94 -6.20 -7.33
N LEU A 32 -4.20 -5.75 -7.18
CA LEU A 32 -4.67 -4.51 -7.80
C LEU A 32 -3.90 -3.30 -7.24
N LEU A 33 -3.69 -3.23 -5.93
CA LEU A 33 -2.88 -2.18 -5.31
C LEU A 33 -1.44 -2.20 -5.85
N ARG A 34 -0.83 -3.38 -6.01
CA ARG A 34 0.50 -3.50 -6.63
C ARG A 34 0.53 -2.93 -8.06
N GLN A 35 -0.50 -3.21 -8.87
CA GLN A 35 -0.61 -2.66 -10.22
C GLN A 35 -0.75 -1.14 -10.20
N LEU A 36 -1.55 -0.59 -9.27
CA LEU A 36 -1.73 0.84 -9.11
C LEU A 36 -0.42 1.54 -8.70
N VAL A 37 0.34 0.97 -7.77
CA VAL A 37 1.70 1.44 -7.41
C VAL A 37 2.62 1.42 -8.62
N ARG A 38 2.60 0.35 -9.44
CA ARG A 38 3.43 0.27 -10.67
C ARG A 38 3.07 1.31 -11.73
N SER A 39 1.82 1.78 -11.73
CA SER A 39 1.37 2.81 -12.67
C SER A 39 1.69 4.23 -12.20
N ASP A 40 1.78 4.44 -10.87
CA ASP A 40 2.18 5.70 -10.26
C ASP A 40 2.80 5.41 -8.88
N HIS A 41 4.13 5.51 -8.83
CA HIS A 41 4.94 5.24 -7.66
C HIS A 41 4.94 6.39 -6.63
N THR A 42 4.21 7.47 -6.89
CA THR A 42 4.21 8.67 -6.05
C THR A 42 2.92 8.88 -5.26
N ASP A 43 1.87 8.10 -5.56
CA ASP A 43 0.59 8.19 -4.88
C ASP A 43 0.66 7.59 -3.47
N ILE A 44 0.87 8.46 -2.49
CA ILE A 44 0.98 8.11 -1.06
C ILE A 44 -0.22 7.29 -0.57
N ARG A 45 -1.44 7.51 -1.10
CA ARG A 45 -2.63 6.77 -0.66
C ARG A 45 -2.57 5.31 -1.11
N VAL A 46 -2.19 5.10 -2.37
CA VAL A 46 -2.03 3.74 -2.92
C VAL A 46 -0.86 3.02 -2.24
N LEU A 47 0.25 3.71 -2.01
CA LEU A 47 1.39 3.16 -1.27
C LEU A 47 0.99 2.73 0.15
N SER A 48 0.20 3.56 0.84
CA SER A 48 -0.30 3.24 2.19
C SER A 48 -1.14 1.97 2.18
N LEU A 49 -2.16 1.92 1.32
CA LEU A 49 -3.05 0.75 1.21
C LEU A 49 -2.29 -0.51 0.81
N TYR A 50 -1.35 -0.39 -0.14
CA TYR A 50 -0.52 -1.51 -0.57
C TYR A 50 0.35 -2.04 0.57
N ALA A 51 1.01 -1.15 1.31
CA ALA A 51 1.88 -1.55 2.41
C ALA A 51 1.11 -2.27 3.52
N PHE A 52 -0.06 -1.76 3.92
CA PHE A 52 -0.93 -2.42 4.90
C PHE A 52 -1.42 -3.78 4.37
N SER A 53 -1.92 -3.84 3.14
CA SER A 53 -2.38 -5.10 2.53
C SER A 53 -1.26 -6.13 2.43
N ALA A 54 -0.03 -5.71 2.11
CA ALA A 54 1.14 -6.57 2.09
C ALA A 54 1.51 -7.08 3.49
N PHE A 55 1.47 -6.22 4.50
CA PHE A 55 1.76 -6.59 5.88
C PHE A 55 0.76 -7.62 6.44
N GLU A 56 -0.55 -7.39 6.26
CA GLU A 56 -1.61 -8.32 6.68
C GLU A 56 -1.48 -9.69 5.99
N GLN A 57 -1.00 -9.70 4.75
CA GLN A 57 -0.73 -10.92 3.99
C GLN A 57 0.67 -11.50 4.23
N GLN A 58 1.37 -11.06 5.28
CA GLN A 58 2.71 -11.51 5.67
C GLN A 58 3.81 -11.30 4.60
N ARG A 59 3.56 -10.42 3.62
CA ARG A 59 4.54 -10.00 2.61
C ARG A 59 5.37 -8.83 3.13
N PHE A 60 6.08 -9.05 4.24
CA PHE A 60 6.75 -8.00 4.99
C PHE A 60 7.78 -7.21 4.18
N GLY A 61 8.55 -7.87 3.31
CA GLY A 61 9.51 -7.18 2.44
C GLY A 61 8.86 -6.17 1.49
N GLU A 62 7.66 -6.47 0.99
CA GLU A 62 6.91 -5.56 0.12
C GLU A 62 6.31 -4.40 0.91
N ALA A 63 5.82 -4.67 2.13
CA ALA A 63 5.32 -3.63 3.03
C ALA A 63 6.42 -2.63 3.39
N VAL A 64 7.61 -3.12 3.76
CA VAL A 64 8.78 -2.29 4.06
C VAL A 64 9.17 -1.43 2.84
N ALA A 65 9.28 -2.03 1.65
CA ALA A 65 9.66 -1.29 0.45
C ALA A 65 8.67 -0.16 0.11
N ALA A 66 7.37 -0.40 0.29
CA ALA A 66 6.33 0.61 0.06
C ALA A 66 6.40 1.74 1.09
N TRP A 67 6.57 1.42 2.37
CA TRP A 67 6.75 2.41 3.44
C TRP A 67 8.03 3.25 3.27
N GLU A 68 9.15 2.63 2.89
CA GLU A 68 10.38 3.36 2.57
C GLU A 68 10.19 4.32 1.41
N MET A 69 9.42 3.93 0.38
CA MET A 69 9.07 4.82 -0.72
C MET A 69 8.23 6.01 -0.23
N MET A 70 7.29 5.78 0.69
CA MET A 70 6.54 6.89 1.31
C MET A 70 7.48 7.83 2.08
N LEU A 71 8.45 7.34 2.85
CA LEU A 71 9.38 8.21 3.60
C LEU A 71 10.24 9.10 2.68
N LYS A 72 10.54 8.64 1.47
CA LYS A 72 11.26 9.42 0.44
C LYS A 72 10.41 10.53 -0.19
N LEU A 73 9.10 10.33 -0.23
CA LEU A 73 8.14 11.25 -0.86
C LEU A 73 7.54 12.25 0.13
N LEU A 74 7.43 11.88 1.40
CA LEU A 74 6.87 12.73 2.44
C LEU A 74 7.84 13.85 2.84
N PRO A 75 7.33 15.08 3.09
CA PRO A 75 8.11 16.17 3.69
C PRO A 75 8.76 15.75 5.01
N ALA A 76 9.86 16.41 5.36
CA ALA A 76 10.66 16.00 6.52
C ALA A 76 9.89 16.07 7.85
N ASP A 77 8.98 17.03 7.95
CA ASP A 77 8.13 17.39 9.09
C ASP A 77 6.74 16.71 9.05
N ASP A 78 6.48 15.83 8.09
CA ASP A 78 5.20 15.13 7.99
C ASP A 78 5.00 14.15 9.15
N THR A 79 3.90 14.32 9.87
CA THR A 79 3.57 13.56 11.08
C THR A 79 3.38 12.06 10.82
N ARG A 80 3.07 11.65 9.58
CA ARG A 80 2.90 10.24 9.21
C ARG A 80 4.21 9.47 9.25
N ARG A 81 5.36 10.16 9.09
CA ARG A 81 6.69 9.51 9.07
C ARG A 81 6.95 8.66 10.30
N ALA A 82 6.62 9.16 11.49
CA ALA A 82 6.84 8.43 12.74
C ALA A 82 6.07 7.09 12.80
N VAL A 83 4.83 7.06 12.28
CA VAL A 83 4.03 5.84 12.20
C VAL A 83 4.62 4.87 11.17
N ILE A 84 5.03 5.39 10.00
CA ILE A 84 5.62 4.59 8.92
C ILE A 84 6.93 3.93 9.38
N GLU A 85 7.81 4.67 10.05
CA GLU A 85 9.07 4.15 10.60
C GLU A 85 8.82 3.04 11.64
N ARG A 86 7.78 3.21 12.49
CA ARG A 86 7.38 2.16 13.43
C ARG A 86 6.86 0.92 12.71
N SER A 87 6.05 1.08 11.67
CA SER A 87 5.54 -0.02 10.87
C SER A 87 6.65 -0.80 10.16
N ILE A 88 7.66 -0.10 9.64
CA ILE A 88 8.86 -0.73 9.06
C ILE A 88 9.57 -1.61 10.08
N ARG A 89 9.85 -1.07 11.29
CA ARG A 89 10.49 -1.85 12.36
C ARG A 89 9.68 -3.09 12.72
N LEU A 90 8.37 -2.93 12.92
CA LEU A 90 7.49 -4.05 13.24
C LEU A 90 7.49 -5.14 12.17
N ALA A 91 7.56 -4.79 10.89
CA ALA A 91 7.61 -5.75 9.79
C ALA A 91 8.98 -6.42 9.63
N GLN A 92 10.07 -5.73 9.98
CA GLN A 92 11.42 -6.30 9.98
C GLN A 92 11.65 -7.29 11.12
N GLU A 93 10.85 -7.20 12.19
CA GLU A 93 10.87 -8.12 13.34
C GLU A 93 10.05 -9.41 13.11
N LYS A 94 9.36 -9.55 11.96
CA LYS A 94 8.58 -10.73 11.59
C LYS A 94 9.35 -11.65 10.66
#